data_AF-A0A1V5L0A0-F1
#
_entry.id   AF-A0A1V5L0A0-F1
#
_cell.length_a   1.000
_cell.length_b   1.000
_cell.length_c   1.000
_cell.angle_alpha   90.00
_cell.angle_beta   90.00
_cell.angle_gamma   90.00
#
_symmetry.space_group_name_H-M   'P 1'
#
loop_
_entity.id
_entity.type
_entity.pdbx_description
1 polymer ?
#
loop_
_entity_poly.entity_id
_entity_poly.type
_entity_poly.pdbx_seq_one_letter_code
_entity_poly.pdbx_strand_id
1 'polypeptide(L)'
;MIAPFQGVGEKVLVGVADYFQKQTRLKMRPIHLDANVNFDNMDLSRMGGAIIVDMLEEMPQALRDLNIPKVEVFERNHKEGVPLVSVDNDQIGALAAQHLYGRGFKHFAFVGGIDHPFSKNRYVAFKKFLDGKNVNLHLFSETFPPRSLGSTQDPRWKGFFDRLMTWLDALPKPVGVFASDDWKAFDTQLACRSLGIEIPGQVAVIGVNDDNLACQIAETPQSSIRLPYERVGFEAAAMLDAILSDKPTDKRRILKPIGLVTRESTNTFAVTDEIVEKALRFMQKESNKPIRVEEVLKHVGVSRSLLERRFRGAIGRTPLVEMRRQRVERARALLADTDLAINQIASMCGFASNIRFTTVFREQVGVTPTDFRAQMHSMS
;
A
#
# COMPACT_ATOMS: atom_id res chain seq x y z
N MET A 1 -3.65 -23.56 8.34
CA MET A 1 -3.33 -22.40 7.50
C MET A 1 -2.23 -22.79 6.54
N ILE A 2 -2.38 -22.47 5.26
CA ILE A 2 -1.44 -22.78 4.19
C ILE A 2 -0.93 -21.45 3.64
N ALA A 3 0.35 -21.14 3.83
CA ALA A 3 0.91 -19.83 3.51
C ALA A 3 2.44 -19.88 3.34
N PRO A 4 3.05 -18.98 2.55
CA PRO A 4 4.49 -18.76 2.63
C PRO A 4 4.85 -18.20 4.01
N PHE A 5 5.94 -18.67 4.61
CA PHE A 5 6.37 -18.23 5.96
C PHE A 5 7.28 -17.00 5.94
N GLN A 6 7.28 -16.26 4.84
CA GLN A 6 8.08 -15.04 4.68
C GLN A 6 7.22 -13.91 4.13
N GLY A 7 7.59 -12.68 4.51
CA GLY A 7 6.96 -11.46 4.01
C GLY A 7 5.47 -11.39 4.34
N VAL A 8 4.63 -11.31 3.31
CA VAL A 8 3.17 -11.17 3.46
C VAL A 8 2.54 -12.34 4.21
N GLY A 9 2.94 -13.58 3.92
CA GLY A 9 2.31 -14.75 4.51
C GLY A 9 2.59 -14.91 6.01
N GLU A 10 3.75 -14.45 6.47
CA GLU A 10 4.09 -14.37 7.89
C GLU A 10 3.15 -13.43 8.65
N LYS A 11 2.94 -12.20 8.14
CA LYS A 11 2.03 -11.22 8.77
C LYS A 11 0.58 -11.73 8.82
N VAL A 12 0.12 -12.39 7.75
CA VAL A 12 -1.21 -13.04 7.76
C VAL A 12 -1.26 -14.17 8.81
N LEU A 13 -0.17 -14.94 8.96
CA LEU A 13 -0.10 -16.03 9.96
C LEU A 13 -0.17 -15.50 11.39
N VAL A 14 0.50 -14.38 11.68
CA VAL A 14 0.39 -13.68 12.97
C VAL A 14 -1.07 -13.32 13.28
N GLY A 15 -1.79 -12.76 12.29
CA GLY A 15 -3.20 -12.43 12.43
C GLY A 15 -4.12 -13.62 12.70
N VAL A 16 -3.90 -14.73 11.98
CA VAL A 16 -4.62 -15.98 12.22
C VAL A 16 -4.31 -16.53 13.61
N ALA A 17 -3.04 -16.49 14.03
CA ALA A 17 -2.62 -16.95 15.35
C ALA A 17 -3.26 -16.13 16.47
N ASP A 18 -3.34 -14.80 16.33
CA ASP A 18 -4.01 -13.91 17.29
C ASP A 18 -5.49 -14.29 17.51
N TYR A 19 -6.23 -14.58 16.42
CA TYR A 19 -7.61 -15.05 16.55
C TYR A 19 -7.70 -16.35 17.36
N PHE A 20 -6.85 -17.33 17.06
CA PHE A 20 -6.89 -18.64 17.73
C PHE A 20 -6.33 -18.61 19.15
N GLN A 21 -5.38 -17.74 19.49
CA GLN A 21 -4.94 -17.60 20.89
C GLN A 21 -6.08 -17.17 21.82
N LYS A 22 -7.05 -16.41 21.29
CA LYS A 22 -8.24 -15.98 22.01
C LYS A 22 -9.36 -17.04 22.03
N GLN A 23 -9.20 -18.16 21.33
CA GLN A 23 -10.21 -19.22 21.17
C GLN A 23 -9.69 -20.59 21.63
N THR A 24 -10.39 -21.27 22.54
CA THR A 24 -9.91 -22.55 23.11
C THR A 24 -10.40 -23.80 22.36
N ARG A 25 -11.34 -23.67 21.42
CA ARG A 25 -11.99 -24.81 20.73
C ARG A 25 -11.18 -25.36 19.54
N LEU A 26 -10.51 -24.49 18.79
CA LEU A 26 -9.85 -24.85 17.54
C LEU A 26 -8.33 -24.80 17.69
N LYS A 27 -7.63 -25.75 17.06
CA LYS A 27 -6.16 -25.78 17.00
C LYS A 27 -5.70 -25.47 15.59
N MET A 28 -4.78 -24.51 15.46
CA MET A 28 -4.17 -24.17 14.18
C MET A 28 -2.93 -25.04 13.91
N ARG A 29 -2.80 -25.52 12.67
CA ARG A 29 -1.54 -26.03 12.11
C ARG A 29 -1.10 -25.17 10.94
N PRO A 30 0.08 -24.52 10.98
CA PRO A 30 0.65 -23.86 9.82
C PRO A 30 1.28 -24.91 8.88
N ILE A 31 1.07 -24.74 7.59
CA ILE A 31 1.64 -25.54 6.50
C ILE A 31 2.34 -24.55 5.57
N HIS A 32 3.63 -24.75 5.35
CA HIS A 32 4.41 -23.88 4.48
C HIS A 32 3.99 -24.10 3.03
N LEU A 33 3.62 -23.02 2.35
CA LEU A 33 3.37 -23.02 0.90
C LEU A 33 4.66 -22.60 0.20
N ASP A 34 5.34 -23.59 -0.38
CA ASP A 34 6.48 -23.40 -1.29
C ASP A 34 6.27 -24.24 -2.55
N ALA A 35 6.85 -23.82 -3.67
CA ALA A 35 6.78 -24.51 -4.96
C ALA A 35 7.31 -25.95 -4.91
N ASN A 36 8.14 -26.28 -3.91
CA ASN A 36 8.69 -27.62 -3.71
C ASN A 36 7.81 -28.55 -2.86
N VAL A 37 6.70 -28.05 -2.28
CA VAL A 37 5.82 -28.85 -1.44
C VAL A 37 4.86 -29.63 -2.32
N ASN A 38 4.97 -30.97 -2.27
CA ASN A 38 4.03 -31.86 -2.92
C ASN A 38 2.75 -32.00 -2.07
N PHE A 39 1.71 -31.25 -2.45
CA PHE A 39 0.41 -31.30 -1.79
C PHE A 39 -0.39 -32.58 -2.07
N ASP A 40 -0.11 -33.28 -3.17
CA ASP A 40 -0.84 -34.50 -3.54
C ASP A 40 -0.61 -35.65 -2.55
N ASN A 41 0.52 -35.63 -1.84
CA ASN A 41 0.90 -36.64 -0.84
C ASN A 41 0.62 -36.20 0.62
N MET A 42 0.02 -35.04 0.84
CA MET A 42 -0.24 -34.55 2.18
C MET A 42 -1.55 -35.13 2.74
N ASP A 43 -1.47 -35.86 3.86
CA ASP A 43 -2.67 -36.28 4.58
C ASP A 43 -3.33 -35.08 5.27
N LEU A 44 -4.39 -34.58 4.64
CA LEU A 44 -5.20 -33.46 5.12
C LEU A 44 -6.51 -33.93 5.79
N SER A 45 -6.71 -35.24 5.97
CA SER A 45 -7.95 -35.84 6.49
C SER A 45 -8.33 -35.36 7.89
N ARG A 46 -7.35 -34.94 8.69
CA ARG A 46 -7.55 -34.43 10.05
C ARG A 46 -7.86 -32.93 10.12
N MET A 47 -7.89 -32.22 8.99
CA MET A 47 -8.21 -30.79 8.97
C MET A 47 -9.72 -30.57 8.90
N GLY A 48 -10.27 -29.83 9.87
CA GLY A 48 -11.67 -29.40 9.83
C GLY A 48 -11.94 -28.25 8.85
N GLY A 49 -10.91 -27.46 8.50
CA GLY A 49 -11.01 -26.36 7.54
C GLY A 49 -9.65 -25.77 7.19
N ALA A 50 -9.60 -24.90 6.17
CA ALA A 50 -8.37 -24.31 5.65
C ALA A 50 -8.47 -22.79 5.47
N ILE A 51 -7.37 -22.10 5.76
CA ILE A 51 -7.11 -20.73 5.31
C ILE A 51 -5.97 -20.81 4.33
N ILE A 52 -6.18 -20.36 3.10
CA ILE A 52 -5.22 -20.46 1.99
C ILE A 52 -4.75 -19.06 1.63
N VAL A 53 -3.48 -18.77 1.93
CA VAL A 53 -2.81 -17.53 1.53
C VAL A 53 -2.01 -17.82 0.28
N ASP A 54 -2.66 -17.65 -0.87
CA ASP A 54 -2.03 -17.98 -2.14
C ASP A 54 -1.27 -16.80 -2.72
N MET A 55 0.03 -17.01 -2.87
CA MET A 55 0.96 -16.07 -3.49
C MET A 55 1.64 -16.67 -4.73
N LEU A 56 1.34 -17.94 -5.06
CA LEU A 56 1.92 -18.67 -6.18
C LEU A 56 1.33 -18.19 -7.51
N GLU A 57 2.05 -18.46 -8.60
CA GLU A 57 1.55 -18.18 -9.94
C GLU A 57 0.31 -19.01 -10.25
N GLU A 58 0.34 -20.29 -9.92
CA GLU A 58 -0.79 -21.21 -10.03
C GLU A 58 -1.04 -21.92 -8.70
N MET A 59 -2.30 -21.98 -8.28
CA MET A 59 -2.69 -22.75 -7.09
C MET A 59 -2.66 -24.26 -7.40
N PRO A 60 -1.97 -25.10 -6.60
CA PRO A 60 -1.97 -26.55 -6.75
C PRO A 60 -3.39 -27.15 -6.75
N GLN A 61 -3.63 -28.10 -7.65
CA GLN A 61 -4.96 -28.72 -7.83
C GLN A 61 -5.47 -29.38 -6.53
N ALA A 62 -4.58 -30.04 -5.77
CA ALA A 62 -4.94 -30.61 -4.46
C ALA A 62 -5.56 -29.58 -3.50
N LEU A 63 -5.10 -28.33 -3.50
CA LEU A 63 -5.69 -27.26 -2.67
C LEU A 63 -7.03 -26.76 -3.22
N ARG A 64 -7.18 -26.73 -4.55
CA ARG A 64 -8.45 -26.40 -5.21
C ARG A 64 -9.53 -27.42 -4.93
N ASP A 65 -9.15 -28.69 -4.83
CA ASP A 65 -10.08 -29.82 -4.64
C ASP A 65 -10.29 -30.22 -3.18
N LEU A 66 -9.70 -29.47 -2.24
CA LEU A 66 -9.95 -29.65 -0.80
C LEU A 66 -11.46 -29.60 -0.50
N ASN A 67 -12.00 -30.75 -0.08
CA ASN A 67 -13.41 -30.94 0.27
C ASN A 67 -13.67 -30.64 1.77
N ILE A 68 -13.09 -29.55 2.26
CA ILE A 68 -13.29 -29.03 3.61
C ILE A 68 -13.62 -27.52 3.50
N PRO A 69 -14.33 -26.94 4.48
CA PRO A 69 -14.55 -25.51 4.53
C PRO A 69 -13.22 -24.74 4.39
N LYS A 70 -13.18 -23.78 3.45
CA LYS A 70 -11.98 -23.00 3.18
C LYS A 70 -12.26 -21.52 2.99
N VAL A 71 -11.30 -20.70 3.39
CA VAL A 71 -11.26 -19.26 3.16
C VAL A 71 -9.98 -18.95 2.38
N GLU A 72 -10.12 -18.28 1.25
CA GLU A 72 -9.01 -17.78 0.45
C GLU A 72 -8.62 -16.37 0.88
N VAL A 73 -7.32 -16.08 0.82
CA VAL A 73 -6.76 -14.77 1.13
C VAL A 73 -6.09 -14.21 -0.12
N PHE A 74 -6.46 -12.98 -0.49
CA PHE A 74 -6.12 -12.29 -1.74
C PHE A 74 -6.75 -12.88 -3.01
N GLU A 75 -6.77 -12.06 -4.08
CA GLU A 75 -7.55 -12.33 -5.29
C GLU A 75 -6.76 -13.06 -6.41
N ARG A 76 -5.50 -13.45 -6.20
CA ARG A 76 -4.61 -13.89 -7.29
C ARG A 76 -5.17 -15.09 -8.07
N ASN A 77 -5.54 -16.15 -7.36
CA ASN A 77 -6.08 -17.39 -7.94
C ASN A 77 -7.50 -17.68 -7.43
N HIS A 78 -8.21 -16.64 -7.00
CA HIS A 78 -9.47 -16.77 -6.29
C HIS A 78 -10.53 -17.48 -7.13
N LYS A 79 -11.21 -18.46 -6.53
CA LYS A 79 -12.31 -19.19 -7.17
C LYS A 79 -13.66 -18.63 -6.74
N GLU A 80 -14.50 -18.31 -7.72
CA GLU A 80 -15.87 -17.85 -7.46
C GLU A 80 -16.64 -18.83 -6.56
N GLY A 81 -17.36 -18.28 -5.58
CA GLY A 81 -18.12 -19.05 -4.58
C GLY A 81 -17.31 -19.49 -3.36
N VAL A 82 -15.99 -19.39 -3.36
CA VAL A 82 -15.16 -19.60 -2.17
C VAL A 82 -15.17 -18.34 -1.30
N PRO A 83 -15.31 -18.45 0.04
CA PRO A 83 -15.17 -17.28 0.91
C PRO A 83 -13.79 -16.60 0.79
N LEU A 84 -13.77 -15.28 0.77
CA LEU A 84 -12.59 -14.46 0.47
C LEU A 84 -12.38 -13.35 1.51
N VAL A 85 -11.14 -13.22 1.99
CA VAL A 85 -10.65 -12.01 2.66
C VAL A 85 -9.54 -11.38 1.82
N SER A 86 -9.70 -10.12 1.44
CA SER A 86 -8.73 -9.41 0.60
C SER A 86 -8.60 -7.94 1.00
N VAL A 87 -7.82 -7.20 0.22
CA VAL A 87 -7.59 -5.77 0.39
C VAL A 87 -8.22 -4.96 -0.74
N ASP A 88 -8.59 -3.71 -0.44
CA ASP A 88 -9.18 -2.77 -1.38
C ASP A 88 -8.11 -2.25 -2.36
N ASN A 89 -7.91 -3.00 -3.46
CA ASN A 89 -6.96 -2.65 -4.52
C ASN A 89 -7.33 -1.34 -5.23
N ASP A 90 -8.61 -0.97 -5.25
CA ASP A 90 -9.05 0.30 -5.83
C ASP A 90 -8.59 1.48 -4.96
N GLN A 91 -8.77 1.38 -3.64
CA GLN A 91 -8.29 2.40 -2.73
C GLN A 91 -6.76 2.49 -2.72
N ILE A 92 -6.04 1.37 -2.87
CA ILE A 92 -4.58 1.36 -3.02
C ILE A 92 -4.16 2.17 -4.27
N GLY A 93 -4.76 1.88 -5.43
CA GLY A 93 -4.47 2.61 -6.66
C GLY A 93 -4.81 4.10 -6.56
N ALA A 94 -5.94 4.44 -5.96
CA ALA A 94 -6.35 5.83 -5.74
C ALA A 94 -5.40 6.58 -4.80
N LEU A 95 -4.92 5.95 -3.72
CA LEU A 95 -3.97 6.56 -2.78
C LEU A 95 -2.62 6.87 -3.45
N ALA A 96 -2.09 5.95 -4.27
CA ALA A 96 -0.87 6.20 -5.02
C ALA A 96 -1.02 7.38 -5.98
N ALA A 97 -2.14 7.44 -6.70
CA ALA A 97 -2.45 8.51 -7.63
C ALA A 97 -2.59 9.86 -6.91
N GLN A 98 -3.33 9.89 -5.79
CA GLN A 98 -3.50 11.09 -4.96
C GLN A 98 -2.18 11.60 -4.39
N HIS A 99 -1.29 10.69 -4.00
CA HIS A 99 0.03 11.03 -3.48
C HIS A 99 0.88 11.72 -4.55
N LEU A 100 1.10 11.04 -5.68
CA LEU A 100 1.93 11.53 -6.77
C LEU A 100 1.33 12.80 -7.40
N TYR A 101 0.02 12.83 -7.64
CA TYR A 101 -0.65 14.04 -8.14
C TYR A 101 -0.51 15.20 -7.17
N GLY A 102 -0.61 14.91 -5.88
CA GLY A 102 -0.39 15.88 -4.81
C GLY A 102 1.02 16.45 -4.73
N ARG A 103 1.99 15.83 -5.41
CA ARG A 103 3.36 16.31 -5.54
C ARG A 103 3.61 17.10 -6.83
N GLY A 104 2.58 17.31 -7.65
CA GLY A 104 2.65 18.18 -8.84
C GLY A 104 3.02 17.49 -10.15
N PHE A 105 3.28 16.18 -10.13
CA PHE A 105 3.67 15.44 -11.33
C PHE A 105 2.65 15.61 -12.47
N LYS A 106 3.19 15.75 -13.69
CA LYS A 106 2.43 15.76 -14.95
C LYS A 106 2.57 14.46 -15.73
N HIS A 107 3.61 13.70 -15.45
CA HIS A 107 3.86 12.38 -16.02
C HIS A 107 3.74 11.36 -14.90
N PHE A 108 2.97 10.31 -15.17
CA PHE A 108 2.71 9.20 -14.27
C PHE A 108 3.06 7.91 -14.97
N ALA A 109 3.60 6.96 -14.23
CA ALA A 109 3.94 5.64 -14.74
C ALA A 109 3.38 4.58 -13.80
N PHE A 110 2.95 3.45 -14.37
CA PHE A 110 2.62 2.24 -13.62
C PHE A 110 3.56 1.10 -14.01
N VAL A 111 4.10 0.40 -13.02
CA VAL A 111 4.98 -0.77 -13.20
C VAL A 111 4.34 -2.00 -12.56
N GLY A 112 3.84 -2.93 -13.37
CA GLY A 112 3.15 -4.12 -12.88
C GLY A 112 2.44 -4.91 -13.97
N GLY A 113 2.35 -6.24 -13.83
CA GLY A 113 1.60 -7.09 -14.74
C GLY A 113 0.09 -6.89 -14.55
N ILE A 114 -0.63 -6.46 -15.59
CA ILE A 114 -2.10 -6.29 -15.56
C ILE A 114 -2.87 -7.57 -15.92
N ASP A 115 -2.15 -8.66 -16.14
CA ASP A 115 -2.63 -10.05 -16.20
C ASP A 115 -3.10 -10.54 -14.82
N HIS A 116 -2.51 -10.04 -13.73
CA HIS A 116 -2.91 -10.39 -12.37
C HIS A 116 -4.03 -9.48 -11.82
N PRO A 117 -5.13 -10.03 -11.27
CA PRO A 117 -6.29 -9.24 -10.81
C PRO A 117 -5.95 -8.11 -9.84
N PHE A 118 -5.13 -8.38 -8.81
CA PHE A 118 -4.80 -7.36 -7.80
C PHE A 118 -4.05 -6.16 -8.42
N SER A 119 -3.11 -6.42 -9.33
CA SER A 119 -2.28 -5.41 -9.99
C SER A 119 -3.08 -4.63 -11.02
N LYS A 120 -3.94 -5.33 -11.78
CA LYS A 120 -4.90 -4.71 -12.70
C LYS A 120 -5.86 -3.76 -11.98
N ASN A 121 -6.44 -4.17 -10.86
CA ASN A 121 -7.38 -3.34 -10.10
C ASN A 121 -6.69 -2.07 -9.56
N ARG A 122 -5.45 -2.19 -9.06
CA ARG A 122 -4.61 -1.04 -8.68
C ARG A 122 -4.37 -0.10 -9.85
N TYR A 123 -4.00 -0.61 -11.03
CA TYR A 123 -3.81 0.20 -12.23
C TYR A 123 -5.10 0.90 -12.68
N VAL A 124 -6.23 0.19 -12.71
CA VAL A 124 -7.52 0.75 -13.13
C VAL A 124 -7.93 1.89 -12.21
N ALA A 125 -7.79 1.75 -10.89
CA ALA A 125 -8.12 2.81 -9.96
C ALA A 125 -7.12 3.98 -10.01
N PHE A 126 -5.83 3.69 -10.21
CA PHE A 126 -4.80 4.71 -10.45
C PHE A 126 -5.13 5.55 -11.69
N LYS A 127 -5.43 4.90 -12.81
CA LYS A 127 -5.86 5.54 -14.06
C LYS A 127 -7.15 6.32 -13.86
N LYS A 128 -8.18 5.72 -13.25
CA LYS A 128 -9.48 6.37 -12.98
C LYS A 128 -9.32 7.66 -12.19
N PHE A 129 -8.39 7.69 -11.21
CA PHE A 129 -8.09 8.93 -10.51
C PHE A 129 -7.47 9.98 -11.43
N LEU A 130 -6.62 9.58 -12.37
CA LEU A 130 -5.94 10.50 -13.30
C LEU A 130 -6.83 10.94 -14.48
N ASP A 131 -7.86 10.17 -14.82
CA ASP A 131 -8.80 10.48 -15.90
C ASP A 131 -9.43 11.89 -15.72
N GLY A 132 -9.54 12.63 -16.82
CA GLY A 132 -10.03 14.02 -16.83
C GLY A 132 -9.04 15.06 -16.31
N LYS A 133 -7.84 14.67 -15.87
CA LYS A 133 -6.75 15.60 -15.52
C LYS A 133 -5.80 15.77 -16.70
N ASN A 134 -5.22 16.96 -16.85
CA ASN A 134 -4.24 17.23 -17.90
C ASN A 134 -2.86 16.65 -17.54
N VAL A 135 -2.74 15.32 -17.61
CA VAL A 135 -1.56 14.52 -17.23
C VAL A 135 -1.37 13.35 -18.18
N ASN A 136 -0.15 12.84 -18.27
CA ASN A 136 0.19 11.67 -19.07
C ASN A 136 0.35 10.43 -18.19
N LEU A 137 -0.17 9.29 -18.63
CA LEU A 137 -0.03 8.00 -17.95
C LEU A 137 0.67 7.00 -18.87
N HIS A 138 1.78 6.45 -18.39
CA HIS A 138 2.58 5.43 -19.04
C HIS A 138 2.39 4.09 -18.32
N LEU A 139 2.38 3.00 -19.06
CA LEU A 139 2.22 1.65 -18.51
C LEU A 139 3.38 0.77 -18.94
N PHE A 140 4.04 0.16 -17.95
CA PHE A 140 4.92 -0.97 -18.13
C PHE A 140 4.24 -2.20 -17.54
N SER A 141 3.71 -3.05 -18.42
CA SER A 141 3.02 -4.28 -18.03
C SER A 141 3.71 -5.49 -18.65
N GLU A 142 4.44 -6.21 -17.79
CA GLU A 142 5.02 -7.50 -18.11
C GLU A 142 4.81 -8.45 -16.93
N THR A 143 4.78 -9.76 -17.22
CA THR A 143 4.84 -10.80 -16.20
C THR A 143 6.25 -10.81 -15.60
N PHE A 144 6.33 -10.63 -14.28
CA PHE A 144 7.62 -10.54 -13.60
C PHE A 144 8.18 -11.95 -13.38
N PRO A 145 9.49 -12.17 -13.64
CA PRO A 145 10.10 -13.47 -13.41
C PRO A 145 10.00 -13.85 -11.91
N PRO A 146 9.82 -15.15 -11.58
CA PRO A 146 9.81 -15.62 -10.20
C PRO A 146 11.06 -15.19 -9.43
N ARG A 147 10.89 -14.74 -8.18
CA ARG A 147 12.02 -14.26 -7.35
C ARG A 147 12.99 -15.36 -6.92
N SER A 148 12.56 -16.62 -6.94
CA SER A 148 13.43 -17.79 -6.69
C SER A 148 14.52 -17.93 -7.75
N LEU A 149 14.40 -17.20 -8.86
CA LEU A 149 15.42 -17.06 -9.89
C LEU A 149 16.40 -15.94 -9.47
N GLY A 150 17.04 -16.13 -8.32
CA GLY A 150 17.84 -15.13 -7.64
C GLY A 150 19.25 -14.91 -8.19
N SER A 151 19.53 -15.25 -9.45
CA SER A 151 20.81 -14.90 -10.05
C SER A 151 20.60 -13.78 -11.08
N THR A 152 21.43 -12.74 -11.01
CA THR A 152 21.59 -11.73 -12.08
C THR A 152 21.99 -12.35 -13.42
N GLN A 153 22.27 -13.66 -13.44
CA GLN A 153 22.58 -14.45 -14.63
C GLN A 153 21.35 -15.16 -15.23
N ASP A 154 20.17 -15.14 -14.60
CA ASP A 154 18.97 -15.70 -15.23
C ASP A 154 18.60 -14.84 -16.47
N PRO A 155 18.56 -15.43 -17.68
CA PRO A 155 18.24 -14.70 -18.90
C PRO A 155 16.87 -14.02 -18.87
N ARG A 156 15.90 -14.57 -18.13
CA ARG A 156 14.55 -14.01 -17.99
C ARG A 156 14.58 -12.73 -17.18
N TRP A 157 15.31 -12.73 -16.06
CA TRP A 157 15.48 -11.52 -15.24
C TRP A 157 16.27 -10.46 -16.01
N LYS A 158 17.38 -10.83 -16.65
CA LYS A 158 18.17 -9.90 -17.46
C LYS A 158 17.32 -9.26 -18.56
N GLY A 159 16.58 -10.07 -19.33
CA GLY A 159 15.75 -9.55 -20.42
C GLY A 159 14.62 -8.63 -19.92
N PHE A 160 13.97 -8.98 -18.81
CA PHE A 160 13.00 -8.12 -18.14
C PHE A 160 13.63 -6.77 -17.73
N PHE A 161 14.78 -6.82 -17.06
CA PHE A 161 15.46 -5.65 -16.53
C PHE A 161 15.94 -4.71 -17.64
N ASP A 162 16.48 -5.25 -18.75
CA ASP A 162 16.90 -4.48 -19.93
C ASP A 162 15.72 -3.70 -20.56
N ARG A 163 14.53 -4.32 -20.63
CA ARG A 163 13.31 -3.65 -21.12
C ARG A 163 12.79 -2.60 -20.16
N LEU A 164 12.81 -2.87 -18.85
CA LEU A 164 12.45 -1.89 -17.82
C LEU A 164 13.36 -0.65 -17.91
N MET A 165 14.67 -0.84 -18.04
CA MET A 165 15.63 0.25 -18.21
C MET A 165 15.33 1.08 -19.47
N THR A 166 15.17 0.42 -20.62
CA THR A 166 14.89 1.11 -21.89
C THR A 166 13.60 1.93 -21.81
N TRP A 167 12.57 1.38 -21.17
CA TRP A 167 11.30 2.06 -20.97
C TRP A 167 11.43 3.26 -20.02
N LEU A 168 12.11 3.12 -18.86
CA LEU A 168 12.33 4.21 -17.91
C LEU A 168 13.16 5.36 -18.52
N ASP A 169 14.17 5.03 -19.32
CA ASP A 169 15.01 6.03 -20.00
C ASP A 169 14.21 6.85 -21.02
N ALA A 170 13.21 6.25 -21.67
CA ALA A 170 12.35 6.94 -22.62
C ALA A 170 11.26 7.83 -21.97
N LEU A 171 10.97 7.68 -20.67
CA LEU A 171 9.89 8.44 -20.03
C LEU A 171 10.21 9.94 -19.94
N PRO A 172 9.22 10.84 -20.11
CA PRO A 172 9.39 12.25 -19.80
C PRO A 172 9.60 12.46 -18.30
N LYS A 173 10.58 13.28 -17.91
CA LYS A 173 10.90 13.60 -16.50
C LYS A 173 10.49 15.04 -16.14
N PRO A 174 10.09 15.30 -14.88
CA PRO A 174 9.98 14.35 -13.78
C PRO A 174 8.72 13.46 -13.89
N VAL A 175 8.84 12.19 -13.50
CA VAL A 175 7.73 11.21 -13.53
C VAL A 175 7.49 10.56 -12.17
N GLY A 176 6.22 10.43 -11.80
CA GLY A 176 5.79 9.68 -10.63
C GLY A 176 5.44 8.24 -11.01
N VAL A 177 6.23 7.27 -10.55
CA VAL A 177 6.06 5.84 -10.80
C VAL A 177 5.32 5.19 -9.63
N PHE A 178 4.19 4.55 -9.92
CA PHE A 178 3.49 3.64 -9.04
C PHE A 178 3.80 2.20 -9.42
N ALA A 179 4.55 1.49 -8.58
CA ALA A 179 4.79 0.07 -8.76
C ALA A 179 3.73 -0.76 -8.03
N SER A 180 3.31 -1.85 -8.66
CA SER A 180 2.25 -2.71 -8.13
C SER A 180 2.63 -3.42 -6.82
N ASP A 181 3.91 -3.54 -6.46
CA ASP A 181 4.37 -3.92 -5.12
C ASP A 181 5.77 -3.33 -4.81
N ASP A 182 6.22 -3.47 -3.57
CA ASP A 182 7.49 -2.91 -3.12
C ASP A 182 8.73 -3.47 -3.82
N TRP A 183 8.68 -4.71 -4.32
CA TRP A 183 9.83 -5.32 -4.98
C TRP A 183 9.94 -4.86 -6.43
N LYS A 184 8.81 -4.60 -7.07
CA LYS A 184 8.78 -3.96 -8.40
C LYS A 184 9.21 -2.51 -8.31
N ALA A 185 8.88 -1.82 -7.22
CA ALA A 185 9.43 -0.51 -6.93
C ALA A 185 10.95 -0.60 -6.70
N PHE A 186 11.44 -1.62 -5.97
CA PHE A 186 12.88 -1.86 -5.81
C PHE A 186 13.60 -2.09 -7.15
N ASP A 187 13.07 -2.97 -8.02
CA ASP A 187 13.62 -3.19 -9.36
C ASP A 187 13.62 -1.91 -10.21
N THR A 188 12.58 -1.08 -10.07
CA THR A 188 12.52 0.25 -10.71
C THR A 188 13.65 1.14 -10.22
N GLN A 189 13.94 1.16 -8.91
CA GLN A 189 15.04 1.94 -8.35
C GLN A 189 16.40 1.44 -8.84
N LEU A 190 16.60 0.12 -8.91
CA LEU A 190 17.80 -0.47 -9.47
C LEU A 190 18.01 -0.05 -10.94
N ALA A 191 16.94 -0.09 -11.74
CA ALA A 191 17.00 0.34 -13.14
C ALA A 191 17.34 1.85 -13.25
N CYS A 192 16.74 2.70 -12.42
CA CYS A 192 17.11 4.12 -12.36
C CYS A 192 18.59 4.32 -12.01
N ARG A 193 19.12 3.59 -11.01
CA ARG A 193 20.53 3.63 -10.63
C ARG A 193 21.43 3.23 -11.80
N SER A 194 21.12 2.15 -12.50
CA SER A 194 21.87 1.68 -13.68
C SER A 194 21.91 2.70 -14.82
N LEU A 195 20.89 3.55 -14.92
CA LEU A 195 20.78 4.63 -15.92
C LEU A 195 21.31 5.99 -15.42
N GLY A 196 21.72 6.10 -14.16
CA GLY A 196 22.08 7.39 -13.55
C GLY A 196 20.89 8.35 -13.38
N ILE A 197 19.66 7.84 -13.33
CA ILE A 197 18.44 8.63 -13.12
C ILE A 197 18.27 8.91 -11.63
N GLU A 198 18.15 10.18 -11.26
CA GLU A 198 18.01 10.62 -9.86
C GLU A 198 16.62 10.29 -9.27
N ILE A 199 16.62 9.72 -8.07
CA ILE A 199 15.44 9.52 -7.23
C ILE A 199 15.58 10.40 -5.98
N PRO A 200 14.55 11.17 -5.57
CA PRO A 200 13.24 11.30 -6.21
C PRO A 200 13.18 12.37 -7.33
N GLY A 201 14.26 13.09 -7.61
CA GLY A 201 14.26 14.31 -8.43
C GLY A 201 13.72 14.13 -9.86
N GLN A 202 14.19 13.11 -10.58
CA GLN A 202 13.75 12.80 -11.94
C GLN A 202 12.68 11.71 -11.96
N VAL A 203 12.79 10.73 -11.07
CA VAL A 203 11.80 9.66 -10.90
C VAL A 203 11.45 9.54 -9.42
N ALA A 204 10.18 9.75 -9.08
CA ALA A 204 9.66 9.39 -7.76
C ALA A 204 9.00 8.03 -7.83
N VAL A 205 9.30 7.13 -6.89
CA VAL A 205 8.78 5.75 -6.89
C VAL A 205 7.99 5.47 -5.62
N ILE A 206 6.78 4.94 -5.77
CA ILE A 206 5.95 4.43 -4.67
C ILE A 206 5.59 2.95 -4.91
N GLY A 207 5.77 2.13 -3.88
CA GLY A 207 5.37 0.72 -3.87
C GLY A 207 4.11 0.43 -3.04
N VAL A 208 3.84 -0.86 -2.83
CA VAL A 208 2.75 -1.38 -1.98
C VAL A 208 3.30 -2.54 -1.16
N ASN A 209 2.83 -2.65 0.08
CA ASN A 209 3.00 -3.73 1.08
C ASN A 209 3.65 -3.23 2.38
N ASP A 210 4.40 -2.13 2.30
CA ASP A 210 5.36 -1.70 3.33
C ASP A 210 6.23 -2.87 3.80
N ASP A 211 6.78 -3.59 2.82
CA ASP A 211 7.74 -4.67 3.03
C ASP A 211 9.02 -4.08 3.61
N ASN A 212 9.32 -4.46 4.85
CA ASN A 212 10.41 -3.88 5.61
C ASN A 212 11.76 -4.10 4.93
N LEU A 213 11.96 -5.27 4.31
CA LEU A 213 13.21 -5.59 3.66
C LEU A 213 13.36 -4.75 2.38
N ALA A 214 12.40 -4.85 1.46
CA ALA A 214 12.45 -4.11 0.18
C ALA A 214 12.57 -2.60 0.40
N CYS A 215 11.84 -2.05 1.36
CA CYS A 215 11.86 -0.61 1.62
C CYS A 215 13.16 -0.10 2.25
N GLN A 216 13.90 -0.96 2.98
CA GLN A 216 15.15 -0.59 3.65
C GLN A 216 16.40 -0.86 2.83
N ILE A 217 16.41 -1.93 2.02
CA ILE A 217 17.58 -2.25 1.17
C ILE A 217 17.64 -1.40 -0.10
N ALA A 218 16.52 -0.77 -0.46
CA ALA A 218 16.49 0.22 -1.52
C ALA A 218 17.48 1.35 -1.20
N GLU A 219 18.30 1.75 -2.18
CA GLU A 219 19.28 2.83 -2.02
C GLU A 219 18.63 4.13 -1.59
N THR A 220 17.43 4.42 -2.13
CA THR A 220 16.56 5.48 -1.62
C THR A 220 15.41 4.85 -0.84
N PRO A 221 15.29 5.09 0.48
CA PRO A 221 14.22 4.53 1.30
C PRO A 221 12.84 4.67 0.66
N GLN A 222 12.15 3.54 0.49
CA GLN A 222 11.01 3.47 -0.41
C GLN A 222 9.69 3.87 0.27
N SER A 223 8.97 4.81 -0.34
CA SER A 223 7.59 5.11 0.04
C SER A 223 6.68 3.96 -0.37
N SER A 224 5.75 3.56 0.50
CA SER A 224 4.89 2.41 0.25
C SER A 224 3.50 2.57 0.85
N ILE A 225 2.51 1.93 0.23
CA ILE A 225 1.16 1.81 0.81
C ILE A 225 1.13 0.57 1.71
N ARG A 226 0.94 0.80 3.01
CA ARG A 226 0.90 -0.25 4.02
C ARG A 226 -0.46 -0.94 4.02
N LEU A 227 -0.43 -2.27 4.05
CA LEU A 227 -1.63 -3.13 4.03
C LEU A 227 -1.87 -3.80 5.39
N PRO A 228 -3.14 -4.07 5.77
CA PRO A 228 -3.49 -4.60 7.08
C PRO A 228 -3.38 -6.13 7.13
N TYR A 229 -2.20 -6.68 6.86
CA TYR A 229 -2.01 -8.13 6.67
C TYR A 229 -2.37 -8.97 7.90
N GLU A 230 -2.06 -8.51 9.10
CA GLU A 230 -2.46 -9.18 10.35
C GLU A 230 -3.99 -9.18 10.48
N ARG A 231 -4.65 -8.05 10.19
CA ARG A 231 -6.12 -7.99 10.20
C ARG A 231 -6.74 -8.90 9.14
N VAL A 232 -6.14 -9.01 7.95
CA VAL A 232 -6.56 -9.95 6.91
C VAL A 232 -6.55 -11.38 7.46
N GLY A 233 -5.47 -11.78 8.15
CA GLY A 233 -5.38 -13.09 8.79
C GLY A 233 -6.44 -13.31 9.87
N PHE A 234 -6.61 -12.32 10.75
CA PHE A 234 -7.62 -12.37 11.82
C PHE A 234 -9.04 -12.55 11.25
N GLU A 235 -9.41 -11.75 10.24
CA GLU A 235 -10.73 -11.81 9.61
C GLU A 235 -10.93 -13.13 8.85
N ALA A 236 -9.88 -13.68 8.24
CA ALA A 236 -9.95 -15.00 7.59
C ALA A 236 -10.19 -16.12 8.60
N ALA A 237 -9.55 -16.05 9.78
CA ALA A 237 -9.77 -17.00 10.86
C ALA A 237 -11.17 -16.88 11.46
N ALA A 238 -11.64 -15.65 11.71
CA ALA A 238 -12.99 -15.38 12.19
C ALA A 238 -14.07 -15.89 11.21
N MET A 239 -13.86 -15.66 9.91
CA MET A 239 -14.75 -16.15 8.86
C MET A 239 -14.78 -17.68 8.82
N LEU A 240 -13.63 -18.33 8.88
CA LEU A 240 -13.56 -19.79 8.88
C LEU A 240 -14.24 -20.39 10.12
N ASP A 241 -13.99 -19.85 11.31
CA ASP A 241 -14.62 -20.34 12.56
C ASP A 241 -16.15 -20.16 12.54
N ALA A 242 -16.65 -19.05 11.98
CA ALA A 242 -18.08 -18.86 11.77
C ALA A 242 -18.66 -19.92 10.84
N ILE A 243 -18.00 -20.21 9.71
CA ILE A 243 -18.41 -21.27 8.77
C ILE A 243 -18.41 -22.64 9.46
N LEU A 244 -17.35 -22.97 10.20
CA LEU A 244 -17.23 -24.25 10.93
C LEU A 244 -18.23 -24.41 12.09
N SER A 245 -18.89 -23.31 12.48
CA SER A 245 -19.88 -23.29 13.55
C SER A 245 -21.30 -23.06 13.02
N ASP A 246 -21.50 -23.13 11.70
CA ASP A 246 -22.76 -22.80 11.02
C ASP A 246 -23.33 -21.43 11.41
N LYS A 247 -22.46 -20.47 11.76
CA LYS A 247 -22.84 -19.10 12.09
C LYS A 247 -22.91 -18.25 10.82
N PRO A 248 -23.89 -17.34 10.70
CA PRO A 248 -23.93 -16.38 9.60
C PRO A 248 -22.64 -15.56 9.53
N THR A 249 -22.07 -15.47 8.34
CA THR A 249 -20.90 -14.62 8.06
C THR A 249 -20.96 -14.09 6.64
N ASP A 250 -20.42 -12.89 6.42
CA ASP A 250 -20.20 -12.38 5.08
C ASP A 250 -19.06 -13.19 4.44
N LYS A 251 -19.34 -13.82 3.29
CA LYS A 251 -18.35 -14.63 2.57
C LYS A 251 -17.34 -13.78 1.79
N ARG A 252 -17.47 -12.45 1.77
CA ARG A 252 -16.51 -11.56 1.10
C ARG A 252 -16.17 -10.37 1.98
N ARG A 253 -14.92 -10.32 2.46
CA ARG A 253 -14.40 -9.23 3.29
C ARG A 253 -13.28 -8.50 2.57
N ILE A 254 -13.48 -7.22 2.29
CA ILE A 254 -12.47 -6.36 1.64
C ILE A 254 -12.00 -5.28 2.61
N LEU A 255 -10.72 -5.33 2.99
CA LEU A 255 -10.13 -4.43 3.98
C LEU A 255 -9.39 -3.27 3.31
N LYS A 256 -9.55 -2.07 3.89
CA LYS A 256 -8.88 -0.86 3.40
C LYS A 256 -7.38 -0.88 3.74
N PRO A 257 -6.49 -0.31 2.89
CA PRO A 257 -5.09 -0.09 3.25
C PRO A 257 -4.96 0.75 4.54
N ILE A 258 -3.93 0.46 5.34
CA ILE A 258 -3.60 1.21 6.56
C ILE A 258 -3.31 2.67 6.20
N GLY A 259 -2.55 2.90 5.13
CA GLY A 259 -2.26 4.24 4.66
C GLY A 259 -0.95 4.30 3.91
N LEU A 260 -0.55 5.52 3.57
CA LEU A 260 0.72 5.78 2.90
C LEU A 260 1.83 5.99 3.92
N VAL A 261 2.93 5.27 3.76
CA VAL A 261 4.19 5.52 4.46
C VAL A 261 5.12 6.26 3.51
N THR A 262 5.27 7.58 3.73
CA THR A 262 6.15 8.41 2.91
C THR A 262 7.59 8.28 3.35
N ARG A 263 8.49 8.04 2.39
CA ARG A 263 9.95 8.02 2.56
C ARG A 263 10.64 8.82 1.44
N GLU A 264 11.97 8.76 1.36
CA GLU A 264 12.77 9.56 0.43
C GLU A 264 12.45 9.32 -1.04
N SER A 265 12.02 8.11 -1.45
CA SER A 265 11.77 7.79 -2.86
C SER A 265 10.64 8.60 -3.51
N THR A 266 9.83 9.30 -2.71
CA THR A 266 8.86 10.26 -3.24
C THR A 266 9.08 11.67 -2.72
N ASN A 267 10.14 11.95 -1.97
CA ASN A 267 10.36 13.21 -1.25
C ASN A 267 10.77 14.38 -2.17
N THR A 268 9.97 14.64 -3.19
CA THR A 268 10.12 15.75 -4.14
C THR A 268 8.79 16.41 -4.43
N PHE A 269 8.84 17.60 -5.01
CA PHE A 269 7.69 18.29 -5.55
C PHE A 269 7.99 18.66 -7.01
N ALA A 270 7.28 18.02 -7.94
CA ALA A 270 7.37 18.26 -9.38
C ALA A 270 6.48 19.46 -9.80
N VAL A 271 6.55 20.56 -9.05
CA VAL A 271 5.86 21.81 -9.36
C VAL A 271 6.84 22.83 -9.91
N THR A 272 6.45 23.52 -10.98
CA THR A 272 7.25 24.59 -11.60
C THR A 272 7.04 25.95 -10.93
N ASP A 273 5.96 26.12 -10.17
CA ASP A 273 5.67 27.36 -9.45
C ASP A 273 6.50 27.41 -8.15
N GLU A 274 7.54 28.23 -8.15
CA GLU A 274 8.48 28.38 -7.02
C GLU A 274 7.80 28.74 -5.68
N ILE A 275 6.71 29.51 -5.72
CA ILE A 275 5.96 29.90 -4.51
C ILE A 275 5.27 28.66 -3.93
N VAL A 276 4.65 27.84 -4.79
CA VAL A 276 3.99 26.61 -4.37
C VAL A 276 5.02 25.59 -3.88
N GLU A 277 6.13 25.41 -4.59
CA GLU A 277 7.20 24.50 -4.18
C GLU A 277 7.77 24.89 -2.81
N LYS A 278 8.12 26.17 -2.62
CA LYS A 278 8.64 26.70 -1.35
C LYS A 278 7.64 26.49 -0.21
N ALA A 279 6.36 26.76 -0.46
CA ALA A 279 5.30 26.51 0.53
C ALA A 279 5.17 25.03 0.89
N LEU A 280 5.19 24.13 -0.11
CA LEU A 280 5.07 22.68 0.09
C LEU A 280 6.27 22.13 0.89
N ARG A 281 7.49 22.54 0.56
CA ARG A 281 8.70 22.17 1.31
C ARG A 281 8.63 22.67 2.75
N PHE A 282 8.17 23.90 2.98
CA PHE A 282 7.99 24.44 4.32
C PHE A 282 6.94 23.65 5.12
N MET A 283 5.77 23.37 4.54
CA MET A 283 4.72 22.57 5.19
C MET A 283 5.23 21.18 5.56
N GLN A 284 5.99 20.53 4.68
CA GLN A 284 6.52 19.20 4.92
C GLN A 284 7.58 19.20 6.04
N LYS A 285 8.52 20.16 5.99
CA LYS A 285 9.57 20.33 7.01
C LYS A 285 8.99 20.58 8.41
N GLU A 286 7.92 21.36 8.48
CA GLU A 286 7.28 21.77 9.74
C GLU A 286 6.05 20.90 10.08
N SER A 287 5.89 19.73 9.43
CA SER A 287 4.73 18.84 9.59
C SER A 287 4.56 18.26 11.00
N ASN A 288 5.62 18.28 11.81
CA ASN A 288 5.62 17.88 13.22
C ASN A 288 5.28 19.02 14.19
N LYS A 289 5.03 20.25 13.68
CA LYS A 289 4.70 21.42 14.50
C LYS A 289 3.28 21.91 14.19
N PRO A 290 2.62 22.60 15.15
CA PRO A 290 1.27 23.15 14.97
C PRO A 290 1.26 24.41 14.09
N ILE A 291 1.88 24.36 12.91
CA ILE A 291 1.97 25.54 12.04
C ILE A 291 0.61 25.97 11.48
N ARG A 292 0.40 27.27 11.26
CA ARG A 292 -0.84 27.79 10.64
C ARG A 292 -0.57 28.24 9.22
N VAL A 293 -1.64 28.40 8.43
CA VAL A 293 -1.52 28.88 7.03
C VAL A 293 -0.86 30.26 6.99
N GLU A 294 -1.07 31.08 8.03
CA GLU A 294 -0.45 32.39 8.19
C GLU A 294 1.08 32.32 8.26
N GLU A 295 1.65 31.26 8.84
CA GLU A 295 3.10 31.06 8.88
C GLU A 295 3.65 30.64 7.52
N VAL A 296 2.89 29.84 6.77
CA VAL A 296 3.22 29.53 5.37
C VAL A 296 3.29 30.82 4.57
N LEU A 297 2.25 31.67 4.68
CA LEU A 297 2.19 32.96 3.98
C LEU A 297 3.38 33.86 4.31
N LYS A 298 3.76 33.94 5.59
CA LYS A 298 4.95 34.69 6.03
C LYS A 298 6.24 34.11 5.44
N HIS A 299 6.36 32.78 5.40
CA HIS A 299 7.55 32.11 4.88
C HIS A 299 7.74 32.31 3.36
N VAL A 300 6.65 32.28 2.59
CA VAL A 300 6.72 32.51 1.14
C VAL A 300 6.66 33.99 0.75
N GLY A 301 6.15 34.88 1.60
CA GLY A 301 6.13 36.32 1.35
C GLY A 301 5.04 36.78 0.38
N VAL A 302 3.88 36.11 0.34
CA VAL A 302 2.78 36.45 -0.58
C VAL A 302 1.42 36.57 0.12
N SER A 303 0.46 37.22 -0.54
CA SER A 303 -0.91 37.31 -0.05
C SER A 303 -1.63 35.96 -0.08
N ARG A 304 -2.64 35.80 0.79
CA ARG A 304 -3.47 34.58 0.85
C ARG A 304 -4.13 34.25 -0.49
N SER A 305 -4.73 35.25 -1.13
CA SER A 305 -5.42 35.09 -2.41
C SER A 305 -4.48 34.63 -3.51
N LEU A 306 -3.26 35.16 -3.56
CA LEU A 306 -2.24 34.74 -4.52
C LEU A 306 -1.81 33.29 -4.25
N LEU A 307 -1.47 32.95 -3.01
CA LEU A 307 -1.03 31.59 -2.66
C LEU A 307 -2.12 30.56 -2.99
N GLU A 308 -3.37 30.83 -2.61
CA GLU A 308 -4.49 29.96 -2.92
C GLU A 308 -4.72 29.75 -4.42
N ARG A 309 -4.61 30.83 -5.22
CA ARG A 309 -4.73 30.74 -6.68
C ARG A 309 -3.62 29.89 -7.27
N ARG A 310 -2.35 30.10 -6.86
CA ARG A 310 -1.20 29.32 -7.34
C ARG A 310 -1.33 27.85 -6.97
N PHE A 311 -1.71 27.55 -5.72
CA PHE A 311 -1.93 26.18 -5.24
C PHE A 311 -3.01 25.43 -6.02
N ARG A 312 -4.15 26.07 -6.33
CA ARG A 312 -5.19 25.48 -7.17
C ARG A 312 -4.68 25.18 -8.59
N GLY A 313 -3.92 26.10 -9.19
CA GLY A 313 -3.34 25.89 -10.52
C GLY A 313 -2.27 24.80 -10.56
N ALA A 314 -1.45 24.69 -9.52
CA ALA A 314 -0.32 23.77 -9.47
C ALA A 314 -0.72 22.33 -9.07
N ILE A 315 -1.51 22.17 -7.99
CA ILE A 315 -1.81 20.86 -7.37
C ILE A 315 -3.31 20.64 -7.12
N GLY A 316 -4.19 21.50 -7.62
CA GLY A 316 -5.65 21.29 -7.62
C GLY A 316 -6.35 21.47 -6.26
N ARG A 317 -5.68 22.00 -5.23
CA ARG A 317 -6.25 22.21 -3.88
C ARG A 317 -5.68 23.44 -3.21
N THR A 318 -6.26 23.88 -2.09
CA THR A 318 -5.77 25.05 -1.33
C THR A 318 -4.65 24.67 -0.35
N PRO A 319 -3.84 25.63 0.13
CA PRO A 319 -2.83 25.41 1.16
C PRO A 319 -3.40 24.73 2.42
N LEU A 320 -4.58 25.16 2.88
CA LEU A 320 -5.23 24.59 4.07
C LEU A 320 -5.63 23.12 3.88
N VAL A 321 -6.16 22.78 2.71
CA VAL A 321 -6.52 21.39 2.38
C VAL A 321 -5.27 20.51 2.36
N GLU A 322 -4.18 21.02 1.77
CA GLU A 322 -2.92 20.28 1.72
C GLU A 322 -2.31 20.07 3.12
N MET A 323 -2.27 21.11 3.95
CA MET A 323 -1.79 20.98 5.33
C MET A 323 -2.60 19.94 6.10
N ARG A 324 -3.94 19.96 5.98
CA ARG A 324 -4.79 18.97 6.65
C ARG A 324 -4.50 17.54 6.18
N ARG A 325 -4.30 17.35 4.87
CA ARG A 325 -3.94 16.04 4.29
C ARG A 325 -2.65 15.50 4.89
N GLN A 326 -1.57 16.29 4.87
CA GLN A 326 -0.27 15.87 5.42
C GLN A 326 -0.37 15.48 6.91
N ARG A 327 -1.18 16.20 7.68
CA ARG A 327 -1.40 15.91 9.11
C ARG A 327 -2.19 14.63 9.34
N VAL A 328 -3.21 14.36 8.53
CA VAL A 328 -3.98 13.12 8.64
C VAL A 328 -3.12 11.92 8.25
N GLU A 329 -2.32 12.00 7.19
CA GLU A 329 -1.40 10.91 6.82
C GLU A 329 -0.39 10.62 7.93
N ARG A 330 0.20 11.65 8.55
CA ARG A 330 1.06 11.48 9.73
C ARG A 330 0.31 10.83 10.91
N ALA A 331 -0.93 11.24 11.15
CA ALA A 331 -1.75 10.67 12.20
C ALA A 331 -2.05 9.19 11.96
N ARG A 332 -2.32 8.77 10.71
CA ARG A 332 -2.53 7.36 10.35
C ARG A 332 -1.32 6.50 10.71
N ALA A 333 -0.11 6.98 10.38
CA ALA A 333 1.14 6.29 10.73
C ALA A 333 1.29 6.15 12.25
N LEU A 334 1.13 7.24 13.01
CA LEU A 334 1.24 7.20 14.48
C LEU A 334 0.16 6.33 15.14
N LEU A 335 -1.06 6.32 14.61
CA LEU A 335 -2.14 5.47 15.11
C LEU A 335 -1.89 3.98 14.85
N ALA A 336 -1.17 3.65 13.76
CA ALA A 336 -0.83 2.28 13.40
C ALA A 336 0.45 1.78 14.07
N ASP A 337 1.41 2.66 14.38
CA ASP A 337 2.75 2.27 14.85
C ASP A 337 2.96 2.49 16.36
N THR A 338 2.03 3.14 17.06
CA THR A 338 2.23 3.52 18.47
C THR A 338 0.98 3.38 19.32
N ASP A 339 1.18 3.22 20.63
CA ASP A 339 0.13 3.23 21.65
C ASP A 339 -0.12 4.62 22.27
N LEU A 340 0.46 5.67 21.67
CA LEU A 340 0.33 7.05 22.17
C LEU A 340 -1.13 7.45 22.31
N ALA A 341 -1.50 8.25 23.30
CA ALA A 341 -2.89 8.67 23.45
C ALA A 341 -3.35 9.52 22.24
N ILE A 342 -4.63 9.40 21.85
CA ILE A 342 -5.19 10.09 20.66
C ILE A 342 -4.96 11.61 20.70
N ASN A 343 -5.05 12.22 21.89
CA ASN A 343 -4.76 13.63 22.11
C ASN A 343 -3.28 13.99 21.88
N GLN A 344 -2.34 13.11 22.26
CA GLN A 344 -0.91 13.28 21.99
C GLN A 344 -0.64 13.23 20.48
N ILE A 345 -1.23 12.26 19.78
CA ILE A 345 -1.13 12.16 18.31
C ILE A 345 -1.68 13.42 17.63
N ALA A 346 -2.86 13.90 18.07
CA ALA A 346 -3.45 15.14 17.55
C ALA A 346 -2.47 16.32 17.67
N SER A 347 -1.84 16.48 18.84
CA SER A 347 -0.83 17.52 19.08
C SER A 347 0.42 17.34 18.22
N MET A 348 0.95 16.12 18.11
CA MET A 348 2.14 15.79 17.29
C MET A 348 1.90 15.94 15.78
N CYS A 349 0.64 15.93 15.36
CA CYS A 349 0.22 16.22 13.98
C CYS A 349 -0.23 17.68 13.80
N GLY A 350 0.01 18.54 14.80
CA GLY A 350 -0.24 19.98 14.68
C GLY A 350 -1.72 20.40 14.74
N PHE A 351 -2.61 19.56 15.27
CA PHE A 351 -4.00 19.95 15.54
C PHE A 351 -4.12 20.70 16.87
N ALA A 352 -4.79 21.85 16.85
CA ALA A 352 -5.02 22.66 18.04
C ALA A 352 -6.07 22.08 19.00
N SER A 353 -6.92 21.16 18.55
CA SER A 353 -7.91 20.49 19.40
C SER A 353 -8.21 19.07 18.94
N ASN A 354 -8.50 18.18 19.90
CA ASN A 354 -8.83 16.79 19.63
C ASN A 354 -10.16 16.63 18.86
N ILE A 355 -11.13 17.52 19.12
CA ILE A 355 -12.41 17.56 18.40
C ILE A 355 -12.15 17.83 16.91
N ARG A 356 -11.37 18.87 16.59
CA ARG A 356 -11.06 19.22 15.20
C ARG A 356 -10.23 18.14 14.52
N PHE A 357 -9.30 17.52 15.24
CA PHE A 357 -8.56 16.36 14.74
C PHE A 357 -9.51 15.22 14.35
N THR A 358 -10.40 14.82 15.27
CA THR A 358 -11.35 13.73 15.05
C THR A 358 -12.28 14.00 13.87
N THR A 359 -12.80 15.23 13.73
CA THR A 359 -13.63 15.64 12.59
C THR A 359 -12.87 15.54 11.28
N VAL A 360 -11.69 16.17 11.17
CA VAL A 360 -10.90 16.18 9.92
C VAL A 360 -10.41 14.78 9.57
N PHE A 361 -10.03 13.98 10.56
CA PHE A 361 -9.61 12.59 10.36
C PHE A 361 -10.77 11.76 9.81
N ARG A 362 -11.97 11.86 10.42
CA ARG A 362 -13.15 11.13 9.95
C ARG A 362 -13.59 11.57 8.55
N GLU A 363 -13.53 12.86 8.24
CA GLU A 363 -13.82 13.38 6.89
C GLU A 363 -12.90 12.77 5.83
N GLN A 364 -11.61 12.60 6.13
CA GLN A 364 -10.62 12.12 5.16
C GLN A 364 -10.47 10.58 5.13
N VAL A 365 -10.60 9.92 6.28
CA VAL A 365 -10.35 8.48 6.43
C VAL A 365 -11.66 7.68 6.44
N GLY A 366 -12.79 8.31 6.79
CA GLY A 366 -14.12 7.71 6.86
C GLY A 366 -14.49 7.11 8.23
N VAL A 367 -13.53 6.97 9.14
CA VAL A 367 -13.70 6.43 10.50
C VAL A 367 -13.04 7.34 11.54
N THR A 368 -13.38 7.20 12.83
CA THR A 368 -12.73 7.99 13.88
C THR A 368 -11.28 7.52 14.11
N PRO A 369 -10.40 8.35 14.70
CA PRO A 369 -9.04 7.93 15.07
C PRO A 369 -9.03 6.70 15.99
N THR A 370 -9.99 6.62 16.93
CA THR A 370 -10.13 5.48 17.84
C THR A 370 -10.53 4.21 17.09
N ASP A 371 -11.52 4.28 16.21
CA ASP A 371 -11.95 3.12 15.42
C ASP A 371 -10.84 2.69 14.45
N PHE A 372 -10.15 3.65 13.84
CA PHE A 372 -8.99 3.38 12.99
C PHE A 372 -7.91 2.64 13.78
N ARG A 373 -7.55 3.12 14.98
CA ARG A 373 -6.62 2.41 15.85
C ARG A 373 -7.11 1.01 16.17
N ALA A 374 -8.37 0.84 16.58
CA ALA A 374 -8.91 -0.49 16.92
C ALA A 374 -8.88 -1.47 15.72
N GLN A 375 -8.98 -0.95 14.50
CA GLN A 375 -8.85 -1.76 13.28
C GLN A 375 -7.39 -2.17 12.99
N MET A 376 -6.41 -1.35 13.42
CA MET A 376 -4.98 -1.63 13.25
C MET A 376 -4.42 -2.47 14.40
N HIS A 377 -4.84 -2.15 15.62
CA HIS A 377 -4.41 -2.73 16.89
C HIS A 377 -5.50 -3.62 17.49
N SER A 378 -6.24 -4.39 16.69
CA SER A 378 -7.09 -5.45 17.26
C SER A 378 -6.30 -6.55 18.01
N MET A 379 -5.02 -6.30 18.27
CA MET A 379 -3.99 -7.10 18.92
C MET A 379 -3.57 -6.56 20.31
N SER A 380 -4.41 -5.77 21.00
CA SER A 380 -4.26 -5.47 22.43
C SER A 380 -5.52 -5.75 23.22
#